data_AF-A0A530JWT0-F1
#
_entry.id   AF-A0A530JWT0-F1
#
_cell.length_a   1.000
_cell.length_b   1.000
_cell.length_c   1.000
_cell.angle_alpha   90.00
_cell.angle_beta   90.00
_cell.angle_gamma   90.00
#
_symmetry.space_group_name_H-M   'P 1'
#
loop_
_entity.id
_entity.type
_entity.pdbx_description
1 polymer ?
#
loop_
_entity_poly.entity_id
_entity_poly.type
_entity_poly.pdbx_seq_one_letter_code
_entity_poly.pdbx_strand_id
1 'polypeptide(L)' 'MTWVILTGRQNDLDQVATPHKVITNRDYLAHPALFRGQRPKVINLSNNYG' A
#
# COMPACT_ATOMS: atom_id res chain seq x y z
N MET A 1 3.94 -9.10 -12.37
CA MET A 1 4.75 -8.44 -11.32
C MET A 1 3.87 -7.37 -10.66
N THR A 2 3.53 -7.53 -9.38
CA THR A 2 2.53 -6.68 -8.69
C THR A 2 3.21 -5.59 -7.87
N TRP A 3 2.67 -4.37 -7.89
CA TRP A 3 3.12 -3.24 -7.09
C TRP A 3 2.05 -2.83 -6.09
N VAL A 4 2.50 -2.41 -4.91
CA VAL A 4 1.65 -1.90 -3.83
C VAL A 4 2.20 -0.55 -3.41
N ILE A 5 1.32 0.45 -3.35
CA ILE A 5 1.63 1.78 -2.86
C ILE A 5 1.05 1.92 -1.47
N LEU A 6 1.89 2.29 -0.51
CA LEU A 6 1.46 2.59 0.85
C LEU A 6 1.31 4.10 1.05
N THR A 7 0.17 4.50 1.60
CA THR A 7 -0.11 5.89 1.99
C THR A 7 -0.29 6.01 3.51
N GLY A 8 -0.21 7.24 4.02
CA GLY A 8 -0.53 7.51 5.42
C GLY A 8 -2.04 7.52 5.65
N ARG A 9 -2.79 8.11 4.72
CA ARG A 9 -4.25 8.22 4.72
C ARG A 9 -4.83 7.72 3.41
N GLN A 10 -6.10 7.32 3.46
CA GLN A 10 -6.83 6.80 2.29
C GLN A 10 -6.88 7.80 1.12
N ASN A 11 -6.91 9.11 1.42
CA ASN A 11 -7.10 10.17 0.42
C ASN A 11 -5.79 10.82 -0.04
N ASP A 12 -4.62 10.35 0.42
CA ASP A 12 -3.33 10.92 -0.02
C ASP A 12 -3.05 10.62 -1.50
N LEU A 13 -3.62 9.52 -2.01
CA LEU A 13 -3.50 9.11 -3.40
C LEU A 13 -4.77 8.37 -3.83
N ASP A 14 -5.39 8.82 -4.91
CA ASP A 14 -6.56 8.15 -5.46
C ASP A 14 -6.17 6.80 -6.08
N GLN A 15 -6.91 5.75 -5.72
CA GLN A 15 -6.75 4.40 -6.26
C GLN A 15 -6.94 4.36 -7.79
N VAL A 16 -7.76 5.24 -8.38
CA VAL A 16 -7.93 5.27 -9.84
C VAL A 16 -6.82 6.03 -10.56
N ALA A 17 -5.99 6.79 -9.84
CA ALA A 17 -4.87 7.53 -10.42
C ALA A 17 -3.70 6.61 -10.80
N THR A 18 -3.68 5.36 -10.33
CA THR A 18 -2.64 4.38 -10.66
C THR A 18 -3.24 3.01 -10.94
N PRO A 19 -2.61 2.19 -11.79
CA PRO A 19 -3.00 0.78 -11.96
C PRO A 19 -2.53 -0.11 -10.79
N HIS A 20 -1.90 0.46 -9.76
CA HIS A 20 -1.31 -0.27 -8.64
C HIS A 20 -2.25 -0.23 -7.42
N LYS A 21 -2.16 -1.25 -6.57
CA LYS A 21 -2.97 -1.30 -5.34
C LYS A 21 -2.48 -0.23 -4.37
N VAL A 22 -3.36 0.66 -3.94
CA VAL A 22 -3.12 1.67 -2.91
C VAL A 22 -3.80 1.20 -1.63
N ILE A 23 -3.05 1.20 -0.52
CA ILE A 23 -3.55 0.88 0.82
C ILE A 23 -2.83 1.74 1.86
N THR A 24 -3.38 1.88 3.05
CA THR A 24 -2.67 2.57 4.12
C THR A 24 -1.57 1.67 4.71
N ASN A 25 -0.54 2.29 5.30
CA ASN A 25 0.43 1.58 6.13
C ASN A 25 -0.23 0.72 7.21
N ARG A 26 -1.27 1.26 7.85
CA ARG A 26 -2.00 0.58 8.93
C ARG A 26 -2.63 -0.71 8.42
N ASP A 27 -3.30 -0.67 7.26
CA ASP A 27 -3.90 -1.85 6.66
C ASP A 27 -2.86 -2.88 6.25
N TYR A 28 -1.73 -2.41 5.69
CA TYR A 28 -0.61 -3.28 5.32
C TYR A 28 -0.04 -4.04 6.51
N LEU A 29 0.21 -3.34 7.63
CA LEU A 29 0.76 -3.92 8.85
C LEU A 29 -0.24 -4.80 9.59
N ALA A 30 -1.53 -4.46 9.56
CA ALA A 30 -2.59 -5.26 10.19
C ALA A 30 -2.83 -6.60 9.47
N HIS A 31 -2.47 -6.71 8.19
CA HIS A 31 -2.73 -7.91 7.37
C HIS A 31 -1.43 -8.48 6.78
N PRO A 32 -0.54 -9.07 7.59
CA PRO A 32 0.75 -9.59 7.10
C PRO A 32 0.64 -10.71 6.05
N ALA A 33 -0.51 -11.39 5.99
CA ALA A 33 -0.77 -12.44 5.00
C ALA A 33 -1.29 -11.92 3.65
N LEU A 34 -1.61 -10.62 3.51
CA LEU A 34 -2.30 -10.03 2.36
C LEU A 34 -1.61 -10.32 1.02
N PHE A 35 -0.28 -10.44 1.02
CA PHE A 35 0.51 -10.67 -0.19
C PHE A 35 1.38 -11.93 -0.15
N ARG A 36 1.01 -12.89 0.71
CA ARG A 36 1.72 -14.16 0.81
C ARG A 36 1.73 -14.86 -0.57
N GLY A 37 2.90 -15.27 -1.04
CA GLY A 37 3.08 -15.93 -2.34
C GLY A 37 3.33 -15.00 -3.54
N GLN A 38 2.83 -13.76 -3.53
CA GLN A 38 3.04 -12.83 -4.65
C GLN A 38 4.27 -11.92 -4.52
N ARG A 39 4.80 -11.71 -3.29
CA ARG A 39 5.98 -10.86 -2.99
C ARG A 39 6.01 -9.55 -3.81
N PRO A 40 5.01 -8.66 -3.65
CA PRO A 40 4.92 -7.43 -4.44
C PRO A 40 6.05 -6.46 -4.12
N LYS A 41 6.35 -5.58 -5.09
CA LYS A 41 7.21 -4.42 -4.84
C LYS A 41 6.41 -3.34 -4.11
N VAL A 42 6.96 -2.82 -3.03
CA VAL A 42 6.29 -1.82 -2.18
C VAL A 42 6.92 -0.46 -2.43
N ILE A 43 6.11 0.54 -2.75
CA ILE A 43 6.48 1.96 -2.71
C ILE A 43 5.78 2.56 -1.51
N ASN A 44 6.54 3.10 -0.55
CA ASN A 44 5.95 3.78 0.58
C ASN A 44 6.02 5.31 0.37
N LEU A 45 4.86 5.95 0.27
CA LEU A 45 4.70 7.40 0.14
C LEU A 45 4.21 8.06 1.43
N SER A 46 4.08 7.30 2.51
CA SER A 46 3.64 7.85 3.78
C SER A 46 4.70 8.75 4.41
N ASN A 47 4.22 9.82 5.04
CA ASN A 47 5.07 10.81 5.70
C ASN A 47 5.21 10.51 7.21
N ASN A 48 4.43 9.55 7.71
CA ASN A 48 4.41 9.12 9.11
C ASN A 48 3.85 7.67 9.21
N TYR A 49 4.28 6.95 10.24
CA TYR A 49 3.82 5.61 10.61
C TYR A 49 2.92 5.58 11.87
N GLY A 50 2.78 6.72 12.54
CA GLY A 50 2.00 6.89 13.77
C GLY A 50 0.49 6.82 13.58
#